data_AF-A0A5Y1YDQ1-F1
#
_entry.id   AF-A0A5Y1YDQ1-F1
#
_cell.length_a   1.000
_cell.length_b   1.000
_cell.length_c   1.000
_cell.angle_alpha   90.00
_cell.angle_beta   90.00
_cell.angle_gamma   90.00
#
_symmetry.space_group_name_H-M   'P 1'
#
loop_
_entity.id
_entity.type
_entity.pdbx_description
1 polymer ?
#
loop_
_entity_poly.entity_id
_entity_poly.type
_entity_poly.pdbx_seq_one_letter_code
_entity_poly.pdbx_strand_id
1 'polypeptide(L)'
;MSFGEIVSPISAVLRLILTFGQKKKRSERQLEARLIGRGIVAELPEDIPFYITTEDGSREKGIYVIGLLIWNRGMSPVVENDFLPTSPLIVKVSDNAKIVGSRILAIEDEVRCSCQQLNDQQLQIHFDCLNSEEYLVIPLFITGNPYVNVELTGRIIGQSHPIDQTAAEVKASITERLASLMALIFVLNMLPGFFIAGALIIKEYGLRVFMNDFDSISRWYSMPFSLGAVAISMFLVSRIAYWFERRVFPEGYPLESDLEPRLRDSIIGLCKCVFQGKKIRLSTSIFSWGQPIIMSEKPMRRRSINDWVN
;
A
#
# COMPACT_ATOMS: atom_id res chain seq x y z
N MET A 1 -23.68 25.28 -32.96
CA MET A 1 -23.76 24.02 -32.20
C MET A 1 -25.21 23.71 -31.95
N SER A 2 -25.69 22.61 -32.51
CA SER A 2 -27.08 22.16 -32.35
C SER A 2 -27.29 21.66 -30.92
N PHE A 3 -28.49 21.88 -30.36
CA PHE A 3 -28.89 21.35 -29.04
C PHE A 3 -28.64 19.83 -28.93
N GLY A 4 -28.71 19.09 -30.06
CA GLY A 4 -28.40 17.66 -30.11
C GLY A 4 -26.93 17.29 -29.92
N GLU A 5 -25.99 18.19 -30.25
CA GLU A 5 -24.54 17.97 -30.10
C GLU A 5 -24.07 18.14 -28.65
N ILE A 6 -24.80 18.92 -27.85
CA ILE A 6 -24.52 19.14 -26.41
C ILE A 6 -25.16 18.03 -25.56
N VAL A 7 -26.34 17.53 -25.95
CA VAL A 7 -27.06 16.47 -25.22
C VAL A 7 -26.37 15.10 -25.33
N SER A 8 -25.70 14.83 -26.46
CA SER A 8 -24.98 13.56 -26.69
C SER A 8 -23.85 13.29 -25.66
N PRO A 9 -22.85 14.19 -25.47
CA PRO A 9 -21.77 13.98 -24.52
C PRO A 9 -22.25 14.00 -23.06
N ILE A 10 -23.25 14.83 -22.73
CA ILE A 10 -23.83 14.84 -21.38
C ILE A 10 -24.53 13.50 -21.09
N SER A 11 -25.31 12.96 -22.03
CA SER A 11 -25.96 11.64 -21.84
C SER A 11 -24.95 10.50 -21.77
N ALA A 12 -23.81 10.60 -22.47
CA ALA A 12 -22.73 9.62 -22.43
C ALA A 12 -22.02 9.64 -21.07
N VAL A 13 -21.72 10.82 -20.53
CA VAL A 13 -21.14 10.97 -19.18
C VAL A 13 -22.12 10.48 -18.12
N LEU A 14 -23.41 10.79 -18.24
CA LEU A 14 -24.44 10.32 -17.30
C LEU A 14 -24.61 8.80 -17.34
N ARG A 15 -24.59 8.19 -18.53
CA ARG A 15 -24.57 6.72 -18.67
C ARG A 15 -23.30 6.12 -18.10
N LEU A 16 -22.15 6.76 -18.29
CA LEU A 16 -20.88 6.31 -17.72
C LEU A 16 -20.96 6.31 -16.18
N ILE A 17 -21.42 7.40 -15.58
CA ILE A 17 -21.63 7.54 -14.13
C ILE A 17 -22.64 6.50 -13.62
N LEU A 18 -23.77 6.31 -14.32
CA LEU A 18 -24.77 5.31 -13.95
C LEU A 18 -24.26 3.87 -14.10
N THR A 19 -23.42 3.60 -15.10
CA THR A 19 -22.81 2.27 -15.31
C THR A 19 -21.74 1.99 -14.25
N PHE A 20 -20.97 2.99 -13.84
CA PHE A 20 -20.07 2.89 -12.68
C PHE A 20 -20.83 2.82 -11.35
N GLY A 21 -22.03 3.41 -11.28
CA GLY A 21 -22.92 3.43 -10.12
C GLY A 21 -23.80 2.18 -9.98
N GLN A 22 -23.89 1.31 -11.00
CA GLN A 22 -24.56 0.02 -10.90
C GLN A 22 -23.80 -0.86 -9.89
N LYS A 23 -24.26 -0.84 -8.64
CA LYS A 23 -23.77 -1.73 -7.59
C LYS A 23 -23.91 -3.16 -8.09
N LYS A 24 -22.78 -3.84 -8.33
CA LYS A 24 -22.75 -5.28 -8.62
C LYS A 24 -23.63 -5.99 -7.59
N LYS A 25 -24.52 -6.87 -8.05
CA LYS A 25 -25.36 -7.70 -7.18
C LYS A 25 -24.44 -8.41 -6.20
N ARG A 26 -24.49 -8.00 -4.93
CA ARG A 26 -23.65 -8.56 -3.88
C ARG A 26 -24.05 -10.02 -3.68
N SER A 27 -23.07 -10.86 -3.41
CA SER A 27 -23.35 -12.24 -3.02
C SER A 27 -24.10 -12.25 -1.69
N GLU A 28 -24.85 -13.31 -1.43
CA GLU A 28 -25.56 -13.46 -0.16
C GLU A 28 -24.57 -13.54 1.00
N ARG A 29 -23.48 -14.30 0.85
CA ARG A 29 -22.39 -14.42 1.83
C ARG A 29 -21.04 -14.26 1.14
N GLN A 30 -20.23 -13.33 1.61
CA GLN A 30 -18.92 -13.07 1.02
C GLN A 30 -17.93 -12.51 2.05
N LEU A 31 -17.00 -13.34 2.48
CA LEU A 31 -15.83 -12.89 3.23
C LEU A 31 -14.72 -12.43 2.28
N GLU A 32 -14.18 -11.25 2.53
CA GLU A 32 -12.96 -10.75 1.88
C GLU A 32 -11.85 -10.57 2.92
N ALA A 33 -10.62 -10.93 2.53
CA ALA A 33 -9.42 -10.68 3.31
C ALA A 33 -8.60 -9.53 2.71
N ARG A 34 -8.10 -8.62 3.56
CA ARG A 34 -7.17 -7.54 3.18
C ARG A 34 -6.10 -7.33 4.22
N LEU A 35 -4.94 -6.84 3.80
CA LEU A 35 -3.85 -6.46 4.70
C LEU A 35 -3.88 -4.95 4.92
N ILE A 36 -4.23 -4.54 6.14
CA ILE A 36 -4.33 -3.12 6.53
C ILE A 36 -2.94 -2.50 6.62
N GLY A 37 -1.98 -3.25 7.12
CA GLY A 37 -0.61 -2.78 7.32
C GLY A 37 0.33 -3.89 7.74
N ARG A 38 1.61 -3.56 7.70
CA ARG A 38 2.71 -4.37 8.23
C ARG A 38 3.56 -3.46 9.10
N GLY A 39 4.06 -3.98 10.22
CA GLY A 39 4.85 -3.22 11.17
C GLY A 39 5.96 -4.06 11.78
N ILE A 40 6.94 -3.36 12.35
CA ILE A 40 8.05 -3.96 13.09
C ILE A 40 7.71 -3.84 14.57
N VAL A 41 7.74 -4.96 15.29
CA VAL A 41 7.57 -4.98 16.74
C VAL A 41 8.94 -4.88 17.41
N ALA A 42 9.88 -5.71 16.99
CA ALA A 42 11.26 -5.67 17.43
C ALA A 42 12.18 -6.30 16.37
N GLU A 43 13.36 -5.72 16.18
CA GLU A 43 14.40 -6.22 15.28
C GLU A 43 15.76 -6.17 15.98
N LEU A 44 16.52 -7.25 15.87
CA LEU A 44 17.88 -7.37 16.38
C LEU A 44 18.82 -7.73 15.22
N PRO A 45 20.00 -7.10 15.14
CA PRO A 45 21.02 -7.50 14.18
C PRO A 45 21.39 -9.00 14.30
N GLU A 46 21.70 -9.63 13.17
CA GLU A 46 22.03 -11.06 13.13
C GLU A 46 23.34 -11.36 13.86
N ASP A 47 24.28 -10.42 13.85
CA ASP A 47 25.64 -10.50 14.36
C ASP A 47 25.76 -10.34 15.89
N ILE A 48 24.73 -9.83 16.57
CA ILE A 48 24.74 -9.71 18.03
C ILE A 48 24.24 -11.00 18.71
N PRO A 49 24.77 -11.42 19.87
CA PRO A 49 24.38 -12.67 20.53
C PRO A 49 23.06 -12.60 21.31
N PHE A 50 22.22 -11.58 21.06
CA PHE A 50 20.93 -11.39 21.70
C PHE A 50 19.79 -11.93 20.82
N TYR A 51 18.74 -12.40 21.49
CA TYR A 51 17.54 -12.98 20.86
C TYR A 51 16.29 -12.50 21.59
N ILE A 52 15.21 -12.35 20.82
CA ILE A 52 13.88 -12.16 21.36
C ILE A 52 13.35 -13.55 21.71
N THR A 53 12.96 -13.74 22.97
CA THR A 53 12.39 -15.02 23.41
C THR A 53 10.88 -14.94 23.36
N THR A 54 10.26 -15.86 22.63
CA THR A 54 8.80 -16.01 22.51
C THR A 54 8.24 -16.85 23.66
N GLU A 55 6.91 -16.90 23.80
CA GLU A 55 6.26 -17.65 24.89
C GLU A 55 6.53 -19.17 24.83
N ASP A 56 6.72 -19.73 23.62
CA ASP A 56 7.13 -21.12 23.41
C ASP A 56 8.64 -21.36 23.63
N GLY A 57 9.39 -20.33 24.00
CA GLY A 57 10.83 -20.38 24.25
C GLY A 57 11.70 -20.39 22.99
N SER A 58 11.10 -20.17 21.81
CA SER A 58 11.86 -20.00 20.57
C SER A 58 12.67 -18.70 20.62
N ARG A 59 13.77 -18.68 19.86
CA ARG A 59 14.73 -17.57 19.84
C ARG A 59 14.69 -16.92 18.47
N GLU A 60 14.16 -15.71 18.42
CA GLU A 60 13.93 -14.98 17.18
C GLU A 60 14.81 -13.73 17.10
N LYS A 61 15.13 -13.33 15.87
CA LYS A 61 15.87 -12.08 15.58
C LYS A 61 14.96 -10.91 15.25
N GLY A 62 13.76 -11.17 14.76
CA GLY A 62 12.79 -10.14 14.43
C GLY A 62 11.38 -10.63 14.69
N ILE A 63 10.56 -9.78 15.29
CA ILE A 63 9.12 -9.96 15.39
C ILE A 63 8.46 -8.83 14.62
N TYR A 64 7.56 -9.22 13.73
CA TYR A 64 6.81 -8.36 12.85
C TYR A 64 5.32 -8.57 13.09
N VAL A 65 4.51 -7.57 12.74
CA VAL A 65 3.06 -7.66 12.80
C VAL A 65 2.46 -7.43 11.42
N ILE A 66 1.53 -8.28 11.02
CA ILE A 66 0.68 -8.10 9.84
C ILE A 66 -0.76 -7.90 10.32
N GLY A 67 -1.36 -6.74 10.02
CA GLY A 67 -2.76 -6.48 10.30
C GLY A 67 -3.66 -7.07 9.23
N LEU A 68 -4.29 -8.21 9.51
CA LEU A 68 -5.26 -8.86 8.61
C LEU A 68 -6.69 -8.37 8.93
N LEU A 69 -7.37 -7.84 7.92
CA LEU A 69 -8.79 -7.50 7.93
C LEU A 69 -9.59 -8.62 7.28
N ILE A 70 -10.57 -9.15 7.99
CA ILE A 70 -11.60 -10.04 7.43
C ILE A 70 -12.93 -9.30 7.49
N TRP A 71 -13.62 -9.18 6.37
CA TRP A 71 -14.83 -8.38 6.25
C TRP A 71 -15.94 -9.14 5.54
N ASN A 72 -17.15 -9.12 6.09
CA ASN A 72 -18.34 -9.61 5.42
C ASN A 72 -18.93 -8.55 4.47
N ARG A 73 -18.72 -8.74 3.18
CA ARG A 73 -19.34 -7.97 2.09
C ARG A 73 -20.64 -8.56 1.57
N GLY A 74 -21.05 -9.69 2.12
CA GLY A 74 -22.32 -10.33 1.81
C GLY A 74 -23.50 -9.52 2.35
N MET A 75 -24.69 -9.87 1.90
CA MET A 75 -25.95 -9.29 2.40
C MET A 75 -26.46 -9.98 3.67
N SER A 76 -26.02 -11.21 3.91
CA SER A 76 -26.43 -12.06 5.01
C SER A 76 -25.30 -12.24 6.03
N PRO A 77 -25.63 -12.49 7.31
CA PRO A 77 -24.63 -12.83 8.32
C PRO A 77 -23.93 -14.15 7.98
N VAL A 78 -22.69 -14.26 8.43
CA VAL A 78 -21.89 -15.50 8.41
C VAL A 78 -21.71 -15.96 9.84
N VAL A 79 -22.09 -17.20 10.15
CA VAL A 79 -21.92 -17.81 11.48
C VAL A 79 -20.96 -18.98 11.41
N GLU A 80 -20.44 -19.44 12.55
CA GLU A 80 -19.50 -20.57 12.62
C GLU A 80 -20.04 -21.84 11.93
N ASN A 81 -21.32 -22.14 12.14
CA ASN A 81 -22.00 -23.30 11.55
C ASN A 81 -22.16 -23.22 10.03
N ASP A 82 -21.90 -22.07 9.42
CA ASP A 82 -21.89 -21.95 7.96
C ASP A 82 -20.61 -22.53 7.35
N PHE A 83 -19.56 -22.80 8.14
CA PHE A 83 -18.35 -23.44 7.65
C PHE A 83 -18.45 -24.96 7.66
N LEU A 84 -17.88 -25.60 6.63
CA LEU A 84 -17.73 -27.05 6.65
C LEU A 84 -16.70 -27.46 7.72
N PRO A 85 -16.99 -28.47 8.56
CA PRO A 85 -16.02 -28.95 9.56
C PRO A 85 -14.69 -29.42 8.94
N THR A 86 -14.73 -29.91 7.71
CA THR A 86 -13.54 -30.34 6.95
C THR A 86 -12.78 -29.21 6.27
N SER A 87 -13.33 -27.99 6.25
CA SER A 87 -12.73 -26.83 5.61
C SER A 87 -13.10 -25.54 6.37
N PRO A 88 -12.62 -25.42 7.63
CA PRO A 88 -12.86 -24.24 8.45
C PRO A 88 -12.11 -23.03 7.89
N LEU A 89 -12.34 -21.85 8.48
CA LEU A 89 -11.61 -20.65 8.10
C LEU A 89 -10.17 -20.69 8.62
N ILE A 90 -9.21 -20.79 7.71
CA ILE A 90 -7.78 -20.90 8.00
C ILE A 90 -7.03 -19.78 7.29
N VAL A 91 -6.19 -19.08 8.05
CA VAL A 91 -5.16 -18.18 7.54
C VAL A 91 -3.84 -18.93 7.42
N LYS A 92 -3.21 -18.84 6.25
CA LYS A 92 -1.91 -19.43 5.96
C LYS A 92 -0.91 -18.35 5.59
N VAL A 93 0.28 -18.42 6.18
CA VAL A 93 1.44 -17.61 5.81
C VAL A 93 2.40 -18.47 4.96
N SER A 94 3.06 -17.86 3.97
CA SER A 94 4.01 -18.58 3.09
C SER A 94 5.27 -19.06 3.84
N ASP A 95 5.98 -20.03 3.26
CA ASP A 95 7.06 -20.80 3.92
C ASP A 95 8.24 -19.99 4.48
N ASN A 96 8.40 -18.74 4.06
CA ASN A 96 9.49 -17.86 4.51
C ASN A 96 9.18 -17.07 5.79
N ALA A 97 8.11 -17.42 6.51
CA ALA A 97 7.78 -16.84 7.80
C ALA A 97 7.04 -17.84 8.69
N LYS A 98 7.16 -17.63 10.01
CA LYS A 98 6.47 -18.39 11.04
C LYS A 98 5.56 -17.47 11.85
N ILE A 99 4.36 -17.95 12.17
CA ILE A 99 3.42 -17.32 13.10
C ILE A 99 3.93 -17.58 14.52
N VAL A 100 4.22 -16.50 15.23
CA VAL A 100 4.62 -16.48 16.64
C VAL A 100 3.39 -16.40 17.53
N GLY A 101 2.35 -15.70 17.07
CA GLY A 101 1.10 -15.59 17.79
C GLY A 101 0.11 -14.70 17.05
N SER A 102 -1.10 -14.61 17.59
CA SER A 102 -2.13 -13.71 17.07
C SER A 102 -3.03 -13.29 18.20
N ARG A 103 -3.55 -12.07 18.10
CA ARG A 103 -4.64 -11.61 18.95
C ARG A 103 -5.77 -11.13 18.05
N ILE A 104 -7.02 -11.35 18.44
CA ILE A 104 -8.14 -10.74 17.72
C ILE A 104 -8.45 -9.40 18.36
N LEU A 105 -8.47 -8.35 17.55
CA LEU A 105 -9.02 -7.06 17.88
C LEU A 105 -10.36 -6.97 17.14
N ALA A 106 -11.41 -7.54 17.74
CA ALA A 106 -12.76 -7.27 17.30
C ALA A 106 -13.09 -5.82 17.65
N ILE A 107 -13.71 -5.09 16.71
CA ILE A 107 -14.08 -3.68 16.94
C ILE A 107 -15.45 -3.58 17.58
N GLU A 108 -16.27 -4.62 17.49
CA GLU A 108 -17.55 -4.68 18.16
C GLU A 108 -17.44 -5.62 19.37
N ASP A 109 -17.68 -5.05 20.55
CA ASP A 109 -17.48 -5.68 21.87
C ASP A 109 -18.33 -6.95 22.10
N GLU A 110 -19.29 -7.23 21.22
CA GLU A 110 -20.27 -8.33 21.35
C GLU A 110 -19.92 -9.58 20.54
N VAL A 111 -18.92 -9.54 19.64
CA VAL A 111 -18.54 -10.69 18.81
C VAL A 111 -17.48 -11.55 19.52
N ARG A 112 -17.82 -12.79 19.86
CA ARG A 112 -16.86 -13.74 20.43
C ARG A 112 -16.01 -14.31 19.33
N CYS A 113 -14.73 -13.95 19.33
CA CYS A 113 -13.76 -14.51 18.41
C CYS A 113 -12.59 -15.17 19.14
N SER A 114 -12.06 -16.24 18.57
CA SER A 114 -10.81 -16.86 19.01
C SER A 114 -9.94 -17.28 17.83
N CYS A 115 -8.64 -17.29 18.06
CA CYS A 115 -7.66 -17.81 17.12
C CYS A 115 -6.98 -19.02 17.74
N GLN A 116 -6.86 -20.10 16.96
CA GLN A 116 -6.11 -21.29 17.35
C GLN A 116 -4.98 -21.52 16.35
N GLN A 117 -3.75 -21.54 16.84
CA GLN A 117 -2.61 -21.88 16.00
C GLN A 117 -2.60 -23.40 15.75
N LEU A 118 -2.61 -23.78 14.48
CA LEU A 118 -2.57 -25.18 14.06
C LEU A 118 -1.13 -25.68 13.89
N ASN A 119 -0.27 -24.81 13.36
CA ASN A 119 1.16 -25.04 13.19
C ASN A 119 1.89 -23.70 13.00
N ASP A 120 3.19 -23.74 12.69
CA ASP A 120 4.03 -22.57 12.48
C ASP A 120 3.58 -21.64 11.34
N GLN A 121 2.69 -22.07 10.45
CA GLN A 121 2.27 -21.27 9.28
C GLN A 121 0.76 -21.07 9.18
N GLN A 122 -0.02 -21.76 10.00
CA GLN A 122 -1.48 -21.82 9.88
C GLN A 122 -2.16 -21.44 11.19
N LEU A 123 -3.16 -20.58 11.05
CA LEU A 123 -4.00 -20.10 12.13
C LEU A 123 -5.47 -20.33 11.76
N GLN A 124 -6.19 -21.05 12.61
CA GLN A 124 -7.63 -21.19 12.48
C GLN A 124 -8.34 -20.04 13.21
N ILE A 125 -9.38 -19.50 12.60
CA ILE A 125 -10.17 -18.40 13.15
C ILE A 125 -11.58 -18.91 13.44
N HIS A 126 -12.04 -18.67 14.67
CA HIS A 126 -13.39 -18.93 15.10
C HIS A 126 -14.06 -17.60 15.46
N PHE A 127 -15.31 -17.43 15.03
CA PHE A 127 -16.17 -16.33 15.42
C PHE A 127 -17.61 -16.81 15.45
N ASP A 128 -18.40 -16.28 16.36
CA ASP A 128 -19.82 -16.61 16.52
C ASP A 128 -20.68 -16.07 15.37
N CYS A 129 -20.61 -14.78 15.07
CA CYS A 129 -21.34 -14.16 13.97
C CYS A 129 -20.58 -12.95 13.39
N LEU A 130 -20.63 -12.80 12.07
CA LEU A 130 -20.19 -11.58 11.38
C LEU A 130 -21.33 -11.09 10.49
N ASN A 131 -22.04 -10.04 10.92
CA ASN A 131 -23.15 -9.48 10.15
C ASN A 131 -22.65 -8.79 8.86
N SER A 132 -23.59 -8.41 7.99
CA SER A 132 -23.25 -7.64 6.79
C SER A 132 -22.53 -6.35 7.20
N GLU A 133 -21.42 -6.06 6.53
CA GLU A 133 -20.55 -4.89 6.74
C GLU A 133 -19.68 -4.91 8.01
N GLU A 134 -19.84 -5.92 8.89
CA GLU A 134 -18.96 -6.11 10.05
C GLU A 134 -17.62 -6.73 9.64
N TYR A 135 -16.59 -6.45 10.45
CA TYR A 135 -15.24 -6.85 10.16
C TYR A 135 -14.42 -7.16 11.41
N LEU A 136 -13.41 -8.01 11.23
CA LEU A 136 -12.45 -8.43 12.24
C LEU A 136 -11.06 -7.94 11.85
N VAL A 137 -10.33 -7.42 12.83
CA VAL A 137 -8.90 -7.08 12.66
C VAL A 137 -8.07 -8.06 13.48
N ILE A 138 -7.20 -8.78 12.80
CA ILE A 138 -6.37 -9.83 13.40
C ILE A 138 -4.90 -9.42 13.19
N PRO A 139 -4.24 -8.83 14.19
CA PRO A 139 -2.79 -8.75 14.20
C PRO A 139 -2.17 -10.15 14.27
N LEU A 140 -1.48 -10.52 13.19
CA LEU A 140 -0.65 -11.72 13.08
C LEU A 140 0.79 -11.34 13.43
N PHE A 141 1.32 -11.88 14.52
CA PHE A 141 2.73 -11.73 14.87
C PHE A 141 3.53 -12.82 14.17
N ILE A 142 4.54 -12.42 13.39
CA ILE A 142 5.36 -13.32 12.59
C ILE A 142 6.85 -13.07 12.79
N THR A 143 7.66 -14.10 12.57
CA THR A 143 9.13 -14.05 12.45
C THR A 143 9.55 -14.46 11.04
N GLY A 144 10.78 -14.14 10.65
CA GLY A 144 11.31 -14.37 9.29
C GLY A 144 11.05 -13.19 8.36
N ASN A 145 10.55 -13.43 7.15
CA ASN A 145 10.32 -12.37 6.19
C ASN A 145 8.98 -11.63 6.45
N PRO A 146 8.99 -10.32 6.78
CA PRO A 146 7.75 -9.58 7.04
C PRO A 146 6.88 -9.34 5.80
N TYR A 147 7.40 -9.53 4.59
CA TYR A 147 6.71 -9.25 3.32
C TYR A 147 6.12 -10.50 2.65
N VAL A 148 5.87 -11.54 3.43
CA VAL A 148 5.22 -12.79 3.01
C VAL A 148 3.75 -12.61 2.61
N ASN A 149 3.27 -13.50 1.76
CA ASN A 149 1.85 -13.55 1.39
C ASN A 149 1.04 -14.18 2.53
N VAL A 150 -0.18 -13.67 2.70
CA VAL A 150 -1.18 -14.21 3.63
C VAL A 150 -2.36 -14.70 2.81
N GLU A 151 -2.67 -15.99 2.92
CA GLU A 151 -3.75 -16.66 2.22
C GLU A 151 -4.88 -16.96 3.21
N LEU A 152 -6.12 -16.67 2.81
CA LEU A 152 -7.32 -17.04 3.56
C LEU A 152 -8.01 -18.17 2.81
N THR A 153 -8.21 -19.30 3.49
CA THR A 153 -8.85 -20.50 2.95
C THR A 153 -10.04 -20.92 3.80
N GLY A 154 -11.04 -21.54 3.20
CA GLY A 154 -12.19 -22.10 3.91
C GLY A 154 -13.38 -22.33 2.97
N ARG A 155 -14.47 -22.90 3.47
CA ARG A 155 -15.68 -23.09 2.65
C ARG A 155 -16.97 -22.83 3.43
N ILE A 156 -17.73 -21.85 2.95
CA ILE A 156 -19.07 -21.51 3.45
C ILE A 156 -20.13 -22.32 2.71
N ILE A 157 -21.06 -22.92 3.45
CA ILE A 157 -22.24 -23.63 2.94
C ILE A 157 -23.13 -22.63 2.19
N GLY A 158 -23.52 -23.00 0.97
CA GLY A 158 -24.32 -22.15 0.07
C GLY A 158 -23.50 -21.20 -0.80
N GLN A 159 -22.18 -21.12 -0.61
CA GLN A 159 -21.30 -20.38 -1.51
C GLN A 159 -20.90 -21.25 -2.72
N SER A 160 -20.94 -20.68 -3.93
CA SER A 160 -20.61 -21.41 -5.17
C SER A 160 -19.12 -21.76 -5.30
N HIS A 161 -18.24 -21.00 -4.63
CA HIS A 161 -16.80 -21.17 -4.68
C HIS A 161 -16.23 -21.17 -3.26
N PRO A 162 -15.19 -21.97 -2.98
CA PRO A 162 -14.49 -21.90 -1.69
C PRO A 162 -13.81 -20.53 -1.54
N ILE A 163 -13.57 -20.16 -0.29
CA ILE A 163 -12.68 -19.07 0.06
C ILE A 163 -11.27 -19.59 -0.20
N ASP A 164 -10.61 -19.05 -1.22
CA ASP A 164 -9.20 -19.24 -1.52
C ASP A 164 -8.69 -17.91 -2.06
N GLN A 165 -8.35 -17.01 -1.13
CA GLN A 165 -8.02 -15.62 -1.42
C GLN A 165 -6.67 -15.28 -0.83
N THR A 166 -5.75 -14.79 -1.65
CA THR A 166 -4.57 -14.08 -1.12
C THR A 166 -4.99 -12.68 -0.68
N ALA A 167 -4.77 -12.36 0.60
CA ALA A 167 -5.12 -11.07 1.17
C ALA A 167 -4.37 -9.95 0.44
N ALA A 168 -5.11 -9.09 -0.24
CA ALA A 168 -4.54 -7.96 -0.96
C ALA A 168 -4.19 -6.84 0.01
N GLU A 169 -3.08 -6.15 -0.23
CA GLU A 169 -2.77 -4.91 0.47
C GLU A 169 -3.82 -3.83 0.19
N VAL A 170 -4.10 -2.99 1.18
CA VAL A 170 -4.96 -1.83 0.99
C VAL A 170 -4.36 -0.93 -0.09
N LYS A 171 -5.16 -0.69 -1.14
CA LYS A 171 -4.82 0.22 -2.24
C LYS A 171 -4.71 1.66 -1.75
N ALA A 172 -3.94 2.46 -2.49
CA ALA A 172 -3.83 3.88 -2.25
C ALA A 172 -5.19 4.56 -2.39
N SER A 173 -5.55 5.41 -1.43
CA SER A 173 -6.79 6.18 -1.46
C SER A 173 -6.76 7.21 -2.60
N ILE A 174 -7.92 7.77 -2.95
CA ILE A 174 -7.98 8.84 -3.97
C ILE A 174 -7.13 10.04 -3.55
N THR A 175 -7.12 10.38 -2.27
CA THR A 175 -6.32 11.49 -1.73
C THR A 175 -4.81 11.19 -1.82
N GLU A 176 -4.38 9.99 -1.44
CA GLU A 176 -2.97 9.56 -1.57
C GLU A 176 -2.52 9.57 -3.04
N ARG A 177 -3.39 9.11 -3.96
CA ARG A 177 -3.10 9.11 -5.40
C ARG A 177 -3.01 10.52 -5.97
N LEU A 178 -3.90 11.43 -5.55
CA LEU A 178 -3.88 12.82 -5.99
C LEU A 178 -2.65 13.56 -5.45
N ALA A 179 -2.32 13.38 -4.18
CA ALA A 179 -1.11 13.95 -3.59
C ALA A 179 0.16 13.42 -4.29
N SER A 180 0.20 12.12 -4.59
CA SER A 180 1.31 11.51 -5.34
C SER A 180 1.40 12.05 -6.77
N LEU A 181 0.26 12.32 -7.43
CA LEU A 181 0.23 12.93 -8.76
C LEU A 181 0.77 14.37 -8.72
N MET A 182 0.36 15.17 -7.73
CA MET A 182 0.88 16.53 -7.56
C MET A 182 2.38 16.55 -7.31
N ALA A 183 2.88 15.65 -6.44
CA ALA A 183 4.31 15.50 -6.20
C ALA A 183 5.06 15.05 -7.48
N LEU A 184 4.49 14.11 -8.24
CA LEU A 184 5.07 13.65 -9.50
C LEU A 184 5.15 14.78 -10.53
N ILE A 185 4.09 15.57 -10.70
CA ILE A 185 4.09 16.74 -11.59
C ILE A 185 5.16 17.74 -11.15
N PHE A 186 5.26 18.02 -9.84
CA PHE A 186 6.27 18.94 -9.29
C PHE A 186 7.70 18.47 -9.60
N VAL A 187 8.01 17.18 -9.35
CA VAL A 187 9.32 16.61 -9.64
C VAL A 187 9.62 16.61 -11.14
N LEU A 188 8.65 16.22 -11.98
CA LEU A 188 8.81 16.21 -13.44
C LEU A 188 8.93 17.63 -14.02
N ASN A 189 8.36 18.64 -13.37
CA ASN A 189 8.46 20.04 -13.78
C ASN A 189 9.82 20.66 -13.43
N MET A 190 10.66 20.02 -12.59
CA MET A 190 11.93 20.57 -12.13
C MET A 190 12.81 21.10 -13.28
N LEU A 191 13.19 20.24 -14.23
CA LEU A 191 14.03 20.62 -15.36
C LEU A 191 13.28 21.39 -16.46
N PRO A 192 12.15 20.89 -17.02
CA PRO A 192 11.48 21.58 -18.11
C PRO A 192 10.87 22.92 -17.66
N GLY A 193 10.31 22.99 -16.44
CA GLY A 193 9.78 24.23 -15.88
C GLY A 193 10.86 25.31 -15.79
N PHE A 194 12.03 24.98 -15.28
CA PHE A 194 13.11 25.97 -15.18
C PHE A 194 13.69 26.34 -16.55
N PHE A 195 14.17 25.36 -17.32
CA PHE A 195 14.92 25.62 -18.55
C PHE A 195 14.04 26.02 -19.73
N ILE A 196 12.94 25.30 -19.96
CA ILE A 196 12.09 25.55 -21.13
C ILE A 196 11.24 26.79 -20.89
N ALA A 197 10.57 26.90 -19.74
CA ALA A 197 9.78 28.10 -19.47
C ALA A 197 10.67 29.34 -19.33
N GLY A 198 11.84 29.23 -18.68
CA GLY A 198 12.82 30.32 -18.62
C GLY A 198 13.27 30.78 -20.02
N ALA A 199 13.59 29.84 -20.91
CA ALA A 199 13.97 30.17 -22.30
C ALA A 199 12.82 30.83 -23.08
N LEU A 200 11.57 30.36 -22.91
CA LEU A 200 10.40 30.96 -23.55
C LEU A 200 10.12 32.37 -23.04
N ILE A 201 10.25 32.60 -21.73
CA ILE A 201 10.11 33.93 -21.13
C ILE A 201 11.14 34.90 -21.72
N ILE A 202 12.42 34.50 -21.77
CA ILE A 202 13.49 35.33 -22.33
C ILE A 202 13.22 35.62 -23.81
N LYS A 203 12.69 34.65 -24.57
CA LYS A 203 12.37 34.81 -25.99
C LYS A 203 11.21 35.77 -26.23
N GLU A 204 10.14 35.69 -25.44
CA GLU A 204 8.91 36.47 -25.65
C GLU A 204 8.93 37.85 -24.98
N TYR A 205 9.49 37.96 -23.79
CA TYR A 205 9.47 39.17 -22.95
C TYR A 205 10.84 39.86 -22.87
N GLY A 206 11.91 39.17 -23.27
CA GLY A 206 13.28 39.67 -23.20
C GLY A 206 13.90 39.51 -21.81
N LEU A 207 15.24 39.48 -21.78
CA LEU A 207 16.02 39.28 -20.54
C LEU A 207 15.79 40.39 -19.50
N ARG A 208 15.58 41.63 -19.94
CA ARG A 208 15.39 42.78 -19.05
C ARG A 208 14.11 42.67 -18.22
N VAL A 209 13.01 42.25 -18.84
CA VAL A 209 11.72 42.02 -18.18
C VAL A 209 11.81 40.82 -17.25
N PHE A 210 12.43 39.73 -17.71
CA PHE A 210 12.68 38.54 -16.88
C PHE A 210 13.40 38.84 -15.55
N MET A 211 14.41 39.71 -15.57
CA MET A 211 15.23 40.02 -14.39
C MET A 211 14.63 41.09 -13.47
N ASN A 212 13.94 42.09 -14.03
CA ASN A 212 13.57 43.30 -13.28
C ASN A 212 12.07 43.52 -13.14
N ASP A 213 11.24 42.82 -13.90
CA ASP A 213 9.78 43.03 -13.93
C ASP A 213 9.06 41.70 -14.18
N PHE A 214 9.34 40.70 -13.34
CA PHE A 214 8.85 39.34 -13.52
C PHE A 214 7.32 39.24 -13.37
N ASP A 215 6.71 40.15 -12.61
CA ASP A 215 5.26 40.19 -12.38
C ASP A 215 4.45 40.53 -13.64
N SER A 216 5.06 41.15 -14.64
CA SER A 216 4.41 41.44 -15.93
C SER A 216 4.32 40.22 -16.85
N ILE A 217 5.01 39.11 -16.53
CA ILE A 217 5.01 37.89 -17.34
C ILE A 217 3.71 37.11 -17.15
N SER A 218 3.17 36.60 -18.25
CA SER A 218 1.97 35.74 -18.23
C SER A 218 2.14 34.56 -17.29
N ARG A 219 1.08 34.28 -16.50
CA ARG A 219 1.03 33.16 -15.55
C ARG A 219 1.32 31.80 -16.19
N TRP A 220 1.01 31.65 -17.47
CA TRP A 220 1.27 30.43 -18.23
C TRP A 220 2.76 30.09 -18.35
N TYR A 221 3.65 31.08 -18.26
CA TYR A 221 5.09 30.88 -18.28
C TYR A 221 5.73 31.04 -16.90
N SER A 222 5.28 32.04 -16.14
CA SER A 222 5.86 32.33 -14.84
C SER A 222 5.57 31.25 -13.80
N MET A 223 4.39 30.62 -13.81
CA MET A 223 4.06 29.57 -12.84
C MET A 223 4.90 28.29 -13.03
N PRO A 224 5.02 27.70 -14.24
CA PRO A 224 5.92 26.57 -14.47
C PRO A 224 7.39 26.89 -14.16
N PHE A 225 7.85 28.11 -14.50
CA PHE A 225 9.20 28.57 -14.20
C PHE A 225 9.45 28.62 -12.69
N SER A 226 8.59 29.31 -11.94
CA SER A 226 8.73 29.44 -10.49
C SER A 226 8.67 28.09 -9.78
N LEU A 227 7.74 27.20 -10.17
CA LEU A 227 7.67 25.85 -9.61
C LEU A 227 8.92 25.03 -9.93
N GLY A 228 9.46 25.13 -11.15
CA GLY A 228 10.71 24.50 -11.54
C GLY A 228 11.90 25.03 -10.75
N ALA A 229 11.98 26.35 -10.58
CA ALA A 229 13.02 27.02 -9.80
C ALA A 229 12.99 26.60 -8.33
N VAL A 230 11.81 26.52 -7.71
CA VAL A 230 11.64 26.03 -6.33
C VAL A 230 12.04 24.56 -6.22
N ALA A 231 11.64 23.71 -7.16
CA ALA A 231 12.02 22.30 -7.15
C ALA A 231 13.55 22.13 -7.23
N ILE A 232 14.20 22.82 -8.17
CA ILE A 232 15.67 22.80 -8.31
C ILE A 232 16.34 23.33 -7.06
N SER A 233 15.87 24.45 -6.50
CA SER A 233 16.49 25.04 -5.31
C SER A 233 16.38 24.10 -4.10
N MET A 234 15.22 23.47 -3.88
CA MET A 234 15.05 22.46 -2.83
C MET A 234 16.02 21.28 -3.01
N PHE A 235 16.19 20.80 -4.24
CA PHE A 235 17.12 19.72 -4.54
C PHE A 235 18.59 20.12 -4.32
N LEU A 236 18.98 21.33 -4.72
CA LEU A 236 20.34 21.82 -4.51
C LEU A 236 20.63 22.04 -3.02
N VAL A 237 19.69 22.64 -2.28
CA VAL A 237 19.80 22.85 -0.84
C VAL A 237 19.95 21.53 -0.11
N SER A 238 19.16 20.49 -0.45
CA SER A 238 19.32 19.17 0.18
C SER A 238 20.67 18.55 -0.11
N ARG A 239 21.19 18.66 -1.34
CA ARG A 239 22.53 18.15 -1.70
C ARG A 239 23.65 18.88 -0.98
N ILE A 240 23.54 20.21 -0.84
CA ILE A 240 24.50 21.02 -0.10
C ILE A 240 24.47 20.64 1.39
N ALA A 241 23.27 20.49 1.97
CA ALA A 241 23.10 20.06 3.35
C ALA A 241 23.74 18.68 3.60
N TYR A 242 23.44 17.69 2.77
CA TYR A 242 24.03 16.34 2.88
C TYR A 242 25.55 16.35 2.73
N TRP A 243 26.07 17.22 1.87
CA TRP A 243 27.51 17.37 1.70
C TRP A 243 28.18 17.96 2.95
N PHE A 244 27.57 18.95 3.59
CA PHE A 244 28.07 19.49 4.86
C PHE A 244 27.96 18.47 5.99
N GLU A 245 26.84 17.77 6.10
CA GLU A 245 26.64 16.70 7.07
C GLU A 245 27.73 15.63 6.93
N ARG A 246 27.99 15.15 5.71
CA ARG A 246 29.02 14.13 5.46
C ARG A 246 30.43 14.54 5.86
N ARG A 247 30.75 15.84 5.86
CA ARG A 247 32.06 16.33 6.30
C ARG A 247 32.27 16.26 7.81
N VAL A 248 31.19 16.18 8.60
CA VAL A 248 31.27 16.09 10.07
C VAL A 248 31.65 14.67 10.52
N PHE A 249 31.32 13.67 9.70
CA PHE A 249 31.48 12.26 10.05
C PHE A 249 32.64 11.60 9.29
N PRO A 250 33.27 10.55 9.86
CA PRO A 250 34.32 9.81 9.18
C PRO A 250 33.77 9.11 7.92
N GLU A 251 34.66 8.84 6.97
CA GLU A 251 34.31 8.11 5.76
C GLU A 251 33.73 6.72 6.12
N GLY A 252 32.55 6.42 5.61
CA GLY A 252 31.86 5.15 5.85
C GLY A 252 30.87 5.17 7.02
N TYR A 253 30.79 6.25 7.79
CA TYR A 253 29.72 6.40 8.79
C TYR A 253 28.35 6.45 8.11
N PRO A 254 27.36 5.63 8.52
CA PRO A 254 26.06 5.62 7.90
C PRO A 254 25.27 6.87 8.31
N LEU A 255 24.95 7.73 7.34
CA LEU A 255 24.08 8.88 7.56
C LEU A 255 22.63 8.55 7.24
N GLU A 256 21.70 9.28 7.84
CA GLU A 256 20.28 9.17 7.49
C GLU A 256 20.04 9.47 6.00
N SER A 257 20.79 10.43 5.43
CA SER A 257 20.76 10.73 3.99
C SER A 257 21.20 9.57 3.10
N ASP A 258 22.04 8.65 3.60
CA ASP A 258 22.50 7.47 2.84
C ASP A 258 21.40 6.40 2.76
N LEU A 259 20.45 6.44 3.70
CA LEU A 259 19.31 5.54 3.80
C LEU A 259 18.12 6.02 2.95
N GLU A 260 18.09 7.29 2.55
CA GLU A 260 17.02 7.82 1.71
C GLU A 260 16.98 7.15 0.32
N PRO A 261 15.78 6.90 -0.23
CA PRO A 261 15.66 6.33 -1.55
C PRO A 261 16.18 7.28 -2.62
N ARG A 262 16.78 6.73 -3.67
CA ARG A 262 17.22 7.51 -4.83
C ARG A 262 15.99 8.14 -5.50
N LEU A 263 16.18 9.34 -6.09
CA LEU A 263 15.10 10.07 -6.78
C LEU A 263 14.37 9.21 -7.82
N ARG A 264 15.11 8.37 -8.57
CA ARG A 264 14.54 7.43 -9.55
C ARG A 264 13.53 6.47 -8.91
N ASP A 265 13.86 5.91 -7.76
CA ASP A 265 13.03 4.92 -7.08
C ASP A 265 11.78 5.57 -6.48
N SER A 266 11.93 6.80 -5.96
CA SER A 266 10.81 7.64 -5.55
C SER A 266 9.86 7.95 -6.71
N ILE A 267 10.37 8.30 -7.90
CA ILE A 267 9.54 8.52 -9.11
C ILE A 267 8.80 7.24 -9.51
N ILE A 268 9.47 6.09 -9.51
CA ILE A 268 8.84 4.80 -9.81
C ILE A 268 7.72 4.50 -8.80
N GLY A 269 7.96 4.75 -7.52
CA GLY A 269 6.96 4.64 -6.45
C GLY A 269 5.74 5.53 -6.71
N LEU A 270 5.96 6.82 -6.99
CA LEU A 270 4.90 7.78 -7.31
C LEU A 270 4.08 7.32 -8.51
N CYS A 271 4.71 6.87 -9.60
CA CYS A 271 4.02 6.32 -10.76
C CYS A 271 3.16 5.10 -10.42
N LYS A 272 3.68 4.15 -9.61
CA LYS A 272 2.91 2.98 -9.16
C LYS A 272 1.71 3.39 -8.29
N CYS A 273 1.85 4.40 -7.44
CA CYS A 273 0.75 4.93 -6.65
C CYS A 273 -0.32 5.56 -7.54
N VAL A 274 0.07 6.49 -8.42
CA VAL A 274 -0.84 7.22 -9.31
C VAL A 274 -1.60 6.28 -10.24
N PHE A 275 -0.89 5.43 -10.99
CA PHE A 275 -1.48 4.64 -12.07
C PHE A 275 -2.00 3.27 -11.61
N GLN A 276 -1.33 2.62 -10.66
CA GLN A 276 -1.70 1.26 -10.20
C GLN A 276 -2.46 1.27 -8.87
N GLY A 277 -2.51 2.41 -8.16
CA GLY A 277 -3.11 2.50 -6.83
C GLY A 277 -2.35 1.70 -5.78
N LYS A 278 -1.05 1.44 -5.99
CA LYS A 278 -0.20 0.73 -5.03
C LYS A 278 0.33 1.71 -3.99
N LYS A 279 0.19 1.38 -2.71
CA LYS A 279 0.81 2.21 -1.65
C LYS A 279 2.32 2.12 -1.75
N ILE A 280 2.97 3.28 -1.70
CA ILE A 280 4.42 3.37 -1.53
C ILE A 280 4.68 3.09 -0.06
N ARG A 281 5.48 2.08 0.24
CA ARG A 281 6.00 1.85 1.59
C ARG A 281 7.51 1.99 1.53
N LEU A 282 8.03 2.79 2.44
CA LEU A 282 9.46 2.83 2.72
C LEU A 282 9.68 1.94 3.92
N SER A 283 10.73 1.13 3.87
CA SER A 283 11.12 0.32 5.02
C SER A 283 11.57 1.24 6.15
N THR A 284 11.06 0.96 7.34
CA THR A 284 11.51 1.58 8.59
C THR A 284 12.39 0.62 9.39
N SER A 285 12.82 -0.48 8.76
CA SER A 285 13.75 -1.43 9.38
C SER A 285 15.12 -0.78 9.51
N ILE A 286 15.81 -1.06 10.61
CA ILE A 286 17.16 -0.58 10.84
C ILE A 286 18.13 -1.07 9.75
N PHE A 287 17.81 -2.20 9.08
CA PHE A 287 18.65 -2.80 8.04
C PHE A 287 18.40 -2.29 6.63
N SER A 288 17.22 -1.72 6.37
CA SER A 288 16.79 -1.34 5.01
C SER A 288 16.05 -0.01 5.00
N TRP A 289 16.30 0.85 5.98
CA TRP A 289 15.61 2.12 6.16
C TRP A 289 15.55 2.91 4.85
N GLY A 290 14.39 3.47 4.54
CA GLY A 290 14.17 4.29 3.34
C GLY A 290 14.13 3.51 2.02
N GLN A 291 14.42 2.20 2.00
CA GLN A 291 14.28 1.40 0.78
C GLN A 291 12.80 1.20 0.44
N PRO A 292 12.42 1.36 -0.84
CA PRO A 292 11.04 1.13 -1.27
C PRO A 292 10.73 -0.37 -1.21
N ILE A 293 9.69 -0.72 -0.45
CA ILE A 293 9.20 -2.08 -0.38
C ILE A 293 8.31 -2.33 -1.60
N ILE A 294 8.84 -3.05 -2.59
CA ILE A 294 8.05 -3.51 -3.72
C ILE A 294 7.54 -4.90 -3.39
N MET A 295 6.25 -5.01 -3.05
CA MET A 295 5.65 -6.31 -2.79
C MET A 295 5.54 -7.12 -4.08
N SER A 296 5.92 -8.39 -4.02
CA SER A 296 5.73 -9.32 -5.12
C SER A 296 4.24 -9.54 -5.35
N GLU A 297 3.73 -9.11 -6.50
CA GLU A 297 2.39 -9.50 -6.94
C GLU A 297 2.43 -10.97 -7.34
N LYS A 298 1.86 -11.85 -6.52
CA LYS A 298 1.43 -13.14 -7.05
C LYS A 298 0.10 -12.91 -7.77
N PRO A 299 -0.05 -13.30 -9.05
CA PRO A 299 -1.36 -13.26 -9.68
C PRO A 299 -2.31 -14.10 -8.84
N MET A 300 -3.50 -13.55 -8.51
CA MET A 300 -4.60 -14.34 -7.95
C MET A 300 -4.92 -15.47 -8.92
N ARG A 301 -4.31 -16.64 -8.73
CA ARG A 301 -4.67 -17.83 -9.49
C ARG A 301 -5.92 -18.37 -8.82
N ARG A 302 -7.09 -18.06 -9.39
CA ARG A 302 -8.29 -18.86 -9.12
C ARG A 302 -7.93 -20.29 -9.48
N ARG A 303 -7.87 -21.20 -8.50
CA ARG A 303 -7.72 -22.63 -8.79
C ARG A 303 -8.90 -23.05 -9.65
N SER A 304 -8.61 -23.56 -10.85
CA SER A 304 -9.64 -24.16 -11.70
C SER A 304 -9.91 -25.59 -11.22
N ILE A 305 -11.01 -26.19 -11.66
CA ILE A 305 -11.37 -27.58 -11.34
C ILE A 305 -10.20 -28.55 -11.61
N ASN A 306 -9.33 -28.23 -12.56
CA ASN A 306 -8.17 -29.04 -12.92
C ASN A 306 -7.08 -29.11 -11.83
N ASP A 307 -7.03 -28.14 -10.91
CA ASP A 307 -6.07 -28.16 -9.78
C ASP A 307 -6.51 -29.15 -8.67
N TRP A 308 -7.70 -29.77 -8.78
CA TRP A 308 -8.21 -30.79 -7.85
C TRP A 308 -8.00 -32.24 -8.33
N VAL A 309 -7.54 -32.45 -9.56
CA VAL A 309 -7.46 -33.77 -10.21
C VAL A 309 -6.01 -34.31 -10.28
N ASN A 310 -5.05 -33.62 -9.65
CA ASN A 310 -3.67 -34.09 -9.55
C ASN A 310 -3.28 -34.41 -8.11
#